data_AF-J8THY6-F1
#
_entry.id   AF-J8THY6-F1
#
_cell.length_a   1.000
_cell.length_b   1.000
_cell.length_c   1.000
_cell.angle_alpha   90.00
_cell.angle_beta   90.00
_cell.angle_gamma   90.00
#
_symmetry.space_group_name_H-M   'P 1'
#
loop_
_entity.id
_entity.type
_entity.pdbx_description
1 polymer ?
#
loop_
_entity_poly.entity_id
_entity_poly.type
_entity_poly.pdbx_seq_one_letter_code
_entity_poly.pdbx_strand_id
1 'polypeptide(L)'
;MDSLVKFIEDLGYSLEDLATLCLVDLLGYKNLEEPLKRETFLSTWFMQGCSTLPDMQGCIKRLDVKLHEDLQYYTQVYDYAFRLILDSNRKNIDIDDAIQYWTLFFQPVYPVHIESNLLESWFHFLRDEGKTLISKDTWHMLLLFFQQYLTIQSIIDGYDETAAWPFIIDEFYEYLQDH
;
A
#
# COMPACT_ATOMS: atom_id res chain seq x y z
N MET A 1 11.68 17.64 0.59
CA MET A 1 11.95 16.26 1.04
C MET A 1 12.67 16.25 2.38
N ASP A 2 13.84 16.88 2.53
CA ASP A 2 14.65 16.86 3.78
C ASP A 2 13.88 17.24 5.05
N SER A 3 13.04 18.29 4.99
CA SER A 3 12.23 18.71 6.14
C SER A 3 11.17 17.67 6.55
N LEU A 4 10.62 16.92 5.59
CA LEU A 4 9.65 15.86 5.86
C LEU A 4 10.35 14.64 6.46
N VAL A 5 11.49 14.23 5.91
CA VAL A 5 12.30 13.11 6.42
C VAL A 5 12.69 13.37 7.87
N LYS A 6 13.26 14.55 8.16
CA LYS A 6 13.60 14.92 9.53
C LYS A 6 12.40 14.93 10.47
N PHE A 7 11.24 15.38 9.99
CA PHE A 7 10.02 15.37 10.79
C PHE A 7 9.51 13.96 11.08
N ILE A 8 9.59 13.04 10.12
CA ILE A 8 9.28 11.62 10.29
C ILE A 8 10.22 10.99 11.34
N GLU A 9 11.51 11.29 11.27
CA GLU A 9 12.51 10.85 12.25
C GLU A 9 12.21 11.39 13.66
N ASP A 10 11.87 12.68 13.80
CA ASP A 10 11.48 13.29 15.06
C ASP A 10 10.20 12.65 15.66
N LEU A 11 9.33 12.11 14.80
CA LEU A 11 8.15 11.33 15.21
C LEU A 11 8.49 9.87 15.59
N GLY A 12 9.71 9.39 15.30
CA GLY A 12 10.19 8.05 15.62
C GLY A 12 9.89 7.00 14.55
N TYR A 13 9.64 7.41 13.31
CA TYR A 13 9.31 6.53 12.19
C TYR A 13 10.39 6.59 11.10
N SER A 14 10.32 5.66 10.15
CA SER A 14 11.12 5.62 8.93
C SER A 14 10.29 6.01 7.71
N LEU A 15 10.94 6.43 6.62
CA LEU A 15 10.25 6.75 5.36
C LEU A 15 9.53 5.53 4.77
N GLU A 16 10.02 4.32 5.07
CA GLU A 16 9.52 3.05 4.56
C GLU A 16 8.36 2.48 5.40
N ASP A 17 8.06 3.07 6.56
CA ASP A 17 6.97 2.58 7.41
C ASP A 17 5.60 2.91 6.80
N LEU A 18 4.64 1.99 6.87
CA LEU A 18 3.26 2.31 6.45
C LEU A 18 2.61 3.39 7.32
N ALA A 19 3.07 3.56 8.57
CA ALA A 19 2.67 4.68 9.41
C ALA A 19 3.07 6.05 8.79
N THR A 20 4.15 6.09 8.00
CA THR A 20 4.52 7.29 7.24
C THR A 20 3.51 7.57 6.13
N LEU A 21 2.94 6.55 5.48
CA LEU A 21 1.82 6.74 4.54
C LEU A 21 0.60 7.35 5.24
N CYS A 22 0.26 6.88 6.44
CA CYS A 22 -0.81 7.48 7.23
C CYS A 22 -0.55 8.96 7.54
N LEU A 23 0.70 9.32 7.89
CA LEU A 23 1.11 10.70 8.13
C LEU A 23 0.97 11.57 6.88
N VAL A 24 1.48 11.11 5.73
CA VAL A 24 1.47 11.93 4.51
C VAL A 24 0.07 12.04 3.90
N ASP A 25 -0.77 11.01 4.04
CA ASP A 25 -2.19 11.08 3.69
C ASP A 25 -2.93 12.08 4.58
N LEU A 26 -2.69 12.05 5.90
CA LEU A 26 -3.24 13.01 6.86
C LEU A 26 -2.87 14.46 6.50
N LEU A 27 -1.61 14.67 6.09
CA LEU A 27 -1.10 15.98 5.66
C LEU A 27 -1.55 16.37 4.24
N GLY A 28 -2.27 15.49 3.53
CA GLY A 28 -2.84 15.75 2.21
C GLY A 28 -1.80 15.77 1.08
N TYR A 29 -0.69 15.05 1.23
CA TYR A 29 0.29 14.91 0.15
C TYR A 29 -0.33 14.20 -1.05
N LYS A 30 -0.03 14.71 -2.24
CA LYS A 30 -0.35 14.05 -3.52
C LYS A 30 0.87 13.42 -4.17
N ASN A 31 2.04 14.01 -3.94
CA ASN A 31 3.36 13.57 -4.36
C ASN A 31 4.35 14.01 -3.26
N LEU A 32 5.31 13.15 -2.89
CA LEU A 32 6.35 13.42 -1.89
C LEU A 32 7.36 14.49 -2.31
N GLU A 33 7.48 14.76 -3.61
CA GLU A 33 8.34 15.80 -4.17
C GLU A 33 7.78 17.22 -3.92
N GLU A 34 6.46 17.35 -3.78
CA GLU A 34 5.82 18.64 -3.56
C GLU A 34 6.05 19.15 -2.12
N PRO A 35 6.50 20.39 -1.94
CA PRO A 35 6.67 20.95 -0.61
C PRO A 35 5.31 21.18 0.06
N LEU A 36 5.18 20.74 1.31
CA LEU A 36 3.99 20.97 2.11
C LEU A 36 3.82 22.45 2.44
N LYS A 37 2.64 22.98 2.13
CA LYS A 37 2.28 24.36 2.48
C LYS A 37 2.13 24.50 3.99
N ARG A 38 2.67 25.59 4.53
CA ARG A 38 2.55 25.94 5.96
C ARG A 38 1.10 25.92 6.44
N GLU A 39 0.19 26.45 5.64
CA GLU A 39 -1.24 26.53 5.96
C GLU A 39 -1.85 25.13 6.14
N THR A 40 -1.56 24.20 5.22
CA THR A 40 -2.01 22.81 5.30
C THR A 40 -1.43 22.11 6.52
N PHE A 41 -0.13 22.26 6.80
CA PHE A 41 0.49 21.67 7.98
C PHE A 41 -0.20 22.15 9.27
N LEU A 42 -0.37 23.46 9.43
CA LEU A 42 -0.97 24.03 10.63
C LEU A 42 -2.45 23.69 10.76
N SER A 43 -3.22 23.75 9.67
CA SER A 43 -4.65 23.45 9.71
C SER A 43 -4.91 21.97 9.99
N THR A 44 -4.16 21.06 9.39
CA THR A 44 -4.28 19.62 9.66
C THR A 44 -4.02 19.32 11.12
N TRP A 45 -2.91 19.78 11.70
CA TRP A 45 -2.61 19.50 13.10
C TRP A 45 -3.58 20.18 14.06
N PHE A 46 -4.03 21.40 13.76
CA PHE A 46 -5.08 22.06 14.53
C PHE A 46 -6.38 21.26 14.52
N MET A 47 -6.81 20.74 13.36
CA MET A 47 -8.01 19.90 13.24
C MET A 47 -7.88 18.57 13.99
N GLN A 48 -6.67 18.02 14.11
CA GLN A 48 -6.38 16.85 14.94
C GLN A 48 -6.19 17.19 16.43
N GLY A 49 -6.32 18.46 16.83
CA GLY A 49 -6.10 18.91 18.20
C GLY A 49 -4.65 18.75 18.68
N CYS A 50 -3.69 18.73 17.76
CA CYS A 50 -2.27 18.53 18.06
C CYS A 50 -1.51 19.86 17.97
N SER A 51 -0.71 20.18 18.99
CA SER A 51 0.07 21.42 19.05
C SER A 51 1.54 21.22 19.37
N THR A 52 1.91 20.03 19.83
CA THR A 52 3.27 19.64 20.20
C THR A 52 3.70 18.36 19.50
N LEU A 53 5.01 18.10 19.43
CA LEU A 53 5.54 16.87 18.83
C LEU A 53 4.99 15.60 19.54
N PRO A 54 4.87 15.53 20.88
CA PRO A 54 4.20 14.40 21.54
C PRO A 54 2.74 14.21 21.14
N ASP A 55 1.97 15.29 20.90
CA ASP A 55 0.58 15.17 20.42
C ASP A 55 0.55 14.50 19.04
N MET A 56 1.46 14.92 18.15
CA MET A 56 1.61 14.40 16.80
C MET A 56 2.01 12.92 16.83
N GLN A 57 3.00 12.54 17.65
CA GLN A 57 3.39 11.14 17.86
C GLN A 57 2.20 10.30 18.34
N GLY A 58 1.44 10.81 19.32
CA GLY A 58 0.22 10.16 19.80
C GLY A 58 -0.84 10.04 18.71
N CYS A 59 -0.94 11.01 17.80
CA CYS A 59 -1.85 10.95 16.67
C CYS A 59 -1.44 9.88 15.65
N ILE A 60 -0.18 9.85 15.23
CA ILE A 60 0.31 8.86 14.28
C ILE A 60 0.20 7.45 14.86
N LYS A 61 0.52 7.26 16.14
CA LYS A 61 0.32 5.98 16.82
C LYS A 61 -1.14 5.51 16.78
N ARG A 62 -2.12 6.42 16.90
CA ARG A 62 -3.55 6.07 16.75
C ARG A 62 -3.90 5.65 15.32
N LEU A 63 -3.35 6.34 14.32
CA LEU A 63 -3.54 5.98 12.92
C LEU A 63 -2.89 4.64 12.58
N ASP A 64 -1.71 4.39 13.14
CA ASP A 64 -0.98 3.13 12.98
C ASP A 64 -1.77 1.96 13.59
N VAL A 65 -2.28 2.09 14.82
CA VAL A 65 -3.20 1.09 15.41
C VAL A 65 -4.44 0.89 14.52
N LYS A 66 -5.02 1.99 14.01
CA LYS A 66 -6.17 1.90 13.09
C LYS A 66 -5.81 1.16 11.80
N LEU A 67 -4.61 1.35 11.26
CA LEU A 67 -4.12 0.65 10.06
C LEU A 67 -4.06 -0.87 10.27
N HIS A 68 -3.73 -1.31 11.49
CA HIS A 68 -3.65 -2.73 11.86
C HIS A 68 -5.02 -3.35 12.17
N GLU A 69 -6.01 -2.57 12.62
CA GLU A 69 -7.29 -3.09 13.13
C GLU A 69 -8.49 -2.84 12.21
N ASP A 70 -8.45 -1.80 11.37
CA ASP A 70 -9.57 -1.36 10.54
C ASP A 70 -9.29 -1.65 9.05
N LEU A 71 -9.96 -2.69 8.53
CA LEU A 71 -9.83 -3.11 7.12
C LEU A 71 -10.21 -2.00 6.13
N GLN A 72 -11.20 -1.16 6.46
CA GLN A 72 -11.61 -0.07 5.58
C GLN A 72 -10.52 1.01 5.50
N TYR A 73 -9.93 1.36 6.64
CA TYR A 73 -8.83 2.31 6.68
C TYR A 73 -7.56 1.76 6.03
N TYR A 74 -7.24 0.49 6.26
CA TYR A 74 -6.18 -0.23 5.56
C TYR A 74 -6.35 -0.16 4.04
N THR A 75 -7.55 -0.45 3.53
CA THR A 75 -7.85 -0.35 2.09
C THR A 75 -7.67 1.07 1.55
N GLN A 76 -8.07 2.09 2.31
CA GLN A 76 -7.87 3.49 1.92
C GLN A 76 -6.39 3.87 1.82
N VAL A 77 -5.58 3.43 2.78
CA VAL A 77 -4.13 3.69 2.81
C VAL A 77 -3.43 2.91 1.69
N TYR A 78 -3.85 1.67 1.43
CA TYR A 78 -3.38 0.86 0.30
C TYR A 78 -3.64 1.54 -1.05
N ASP A 79 -4.86 2.01 -1.30
CA ASP A 79 -5.20 2.74 -2.53
C ASP A 79 -4.52 4.12 -2.63
N TYR A 80 -4.26 4.75 -1.48
CA TYR A 80 -3.52 5.99 -1.41
C TYR A 80 -2.05 5.80 -1.79
N ALA A 81 -1.40 4.72 -1.35
CA ALA A 81 -0.01 4.43 -1.64
C ALA A 81 0.28 4.48 -3.15
N PHE A 82 -0.56 3.83 -3.98
CA PHE A 82 -0.42 3.87 -5.43
C PHE A 82 -0.36 5.30 -5.98
N ARG A 83 -1.23 6.19 -5.49
CA ARG A 83 -1.28 7.60 -5.94
C ARG A 83 -0.05 8.39 -5.52
N LEU A 84 0.51 8.06 -4.36
CA LEU A 84 1.70 8.72 -3.83
C LEU A 84 2.96 8.32 -4.60
N ILE A 85 3.08 7.05 -4.97
CA ILE A 85 4.22 6.48 -5.70
C ILE A 85 4.16 6.83 -7.19
N LEU A 86 2.95 7.07 -7.73
CA LEU A 86 2.77 7.38 -9.13
C LEU A 86 3.40 8.73 -9.51
N ASP A 87 4.44 8.68 -10.36
CA ASP A 87 5.02 9.89 -10.96
C ASP A 87 3.95 10.71 -11.69
N SER A 88 4.07 12.04 -11.60
CA SER A 88 3.05 12.98 -12.13
C SER A 88 2.77 12.86 -13.64
N ASN A 89 3.64 12.20 -14.41
CA ASN A 89 3.51 12.00 -15.85
C ASN A 89 3.20 10.55 -16.26
N ARG A 90 3.00 9.63 -15.31
CA ARG A 90 2.79 8.20 -15.57
C ARG A 90 1.37 7.78 -15.18
N LYS A 91 0.95 6.62 -15.70
CA LYS A 91 -0.33 5.97 -15.35
C LYS A 91 -0.14 4.68 -14.53
N ASN A 92 1.07 4.16 -14.52
CA ASN A 92 1.47 2.89 -13.92
C ASN A 92 2.75 3.11 -13.12
N ILE A 93 2.93 2.34 -12.06
CA ILE A 93 4.15 2.29 -11.25
C ILE A 93 5.07 1.16 -11.72
N ASP A 94 6.35 1.23 -11.40
CA ASP A 94 7.30 0.15 -11.68
C ASP A 94 7.04 -1.05 -10.77
N ILE A 95 7.35 -2.27 -11.25
CA ILE A 95 7.15 -3.49 -10.45
C ILE A 95 7.95 -3.47 -9.16
N ASP A 96 9.15 -2.89 -9.17
CA ASP A 96 10.05 -2.93 -8.01
C ASP A 96 9.47 -2.11 -6.86
N ASP A 97 8.92 -0.92 -7.16
CA ASP A 97 8.18 -0.11 -6.21
C ASP A 97 6.93 -0.86 -5.72
N ALA A 98 6.17 -1.47 -6.64
CA ALA A 98 4.97 -2.20 -6.27
C ALA A 98 5.28 -3.37 -5.30
N ILE A 99 6.33 -4.14 -5.59
CA ILE A 99 6.80 -5.26 -4.76
C ILE A 99 7.28 -4.76 -3.40
N GLN A 100 8.00 -3.63 -3.34
CA GLN A 100 8.45 -3.06 -2.06
C GLN A 100 7.26 -2.76 -1.16
N TYR A 101 6.23 -2.08 -1.68
CA TYR A 101 5.04 -1.77 -0.89
C TYR A 101 4.19 -2.99 -0.58
N TRP A 102 4.00 -3.93 -1.52
CA TRP A 102 3.28 -5.17 -1.23
C TRP A 102 3.96 -6.01 -0.14
N THR A 103 5.29 -6.00 -0.09
CA THR A 103 6.06 -6.66 1.00
C THR A 103 5.75 -6.06 2.37
N LEU A 104 5.38 -4.78 2.43
CA LEU A 104 4.97 -4.12 3.67
C LEU A 104 3.49 -4.36 3.98
N PHE A 105 2.61 -4.17 3.00
CA PHE A 105 1.16 -4.27 3.16
C PHE A 105 0.70 -5.68 3.56
N PHE A 106 1.27 -6.72 2.96
CA PHE A 106 0.85 -8.11 3.21
C PHE A 106 1.64 -8.80 4.33
N GLN A 107 2.24 -8.03 5.24
CA GLN A 107 2.85 -8.61 6.44
C GLN A 107 1.78 -9.18 7.38
N PRO A 108 2.08 -10.24 8.15
CA PRO A 108 1.12 -10.88 9.06
C PRO A 108 0.57 -9.98 10.19
N VAL A 109 1.08 -8.75 10.35
CA VAL A 109 0.57 -7.79 11.34
C VAL A 109 -0.65 -7.01 10.83
N TYR A 110 -0.90 -6.97 9.52
CA TYR A 110 -1.98 -6.20 8.90
C TYR A 110 -3.22 -7.06 8.60
N PRO A 111 -4.42 -6.46 8.45
CA PRO A 111 -5.69 -7.20 8.37
C PRO A 111 -5.83 -8.26 7.27
N VAL A 112 -5.05 -8.18 6.19
CA VAL A 112 -5.11 -9.13 5.07
C VAL A 112 -3.97 -10.13 5.19
N HIS A 113 -4.28 -11.26 5.82
CA HIS A 113 -3.31 -12.33 6.08
C HIS A 113 -3.36 -13.40 5.00
N ILE A 114 -2.40 -13.35 4.07
CA ILE A 114 -2.20 -14.39 3.05
C ILE A 114 -1.04 -15.31 3.39
N GLU A 115 -1.02 -16.49 2.78
CA GLU A 115 0.10 -17.42 2.85
C GLU A 115 1.37 -16.80 2.24
N SER A 116 2.53 -16.98 2.89
CA SER A 116 3.77 -16.33 2.42
C SER A 116 4.20 -16.81 1.04
N ASN A 117 4.05 -18.10 0.74
CA ASN A 117 4.33 -18.65 -0.59
C ASN A 117 3.40 -18.08 -1.67
N LEU A 118 2.16 -17.68 -1.35
CA LEU A 118 1.25 -17.05 -2.31
C LEU A 118 1.80 -15.69 -2.75
N LEU A 119 2.25 -14.88 -1.80
CA LEU A 119 2.86 -13.59 -2.11
C LEU A 119 4.16 -13.75 -2.89
N GLU A 120 5.00 -14.72 -2.50
CA GLU A 120 6.23 -15.05 -3.22
C GLU A 120 5.93 -15.51 -4.65
N SER A 121 4.96 -16.39 -4.85
CA SER A 121 4.52 -16.85 -6.18
C SER A 121 4.04 -15.68 -7.06
N TRP A 122 3.31 -14.72 -6.49
CA TRP A 122 2.92 -13.50 -7.21
C TRP A 122 4.14 -12.70 -7.68
N PHE A 123 5.15 -12.54 -6.82
CA PHE A 123 6.38 -11.83 -7.20
C PHE A 123 7.22 -12.60 -8.24
N HIS A 124 7.24 -13.93 -8.18
CA HIS A 124 7.90 -14.77 -9.17
C HIS A 124 7.21 -14.65 -10.52
N PHE A 125 5.90 -14.84 -10.57
CA PHE A 125 5.08 -14.65 -11.77
C PHE A 125 5.37 -13.32 -12.47
N LEU A 126 5.34 -12.20 -11.74
CA LEU A 126 5.58 -10.88 -12.34
C LEU A 126 6.96 -10.78 -13.00
N ARG A 127 7.98 -11.39 -12.40
CA ARG A 127 9.36 -11.35 -12.91
C ARG A 127 9.57 -12.32 -14.07
N ASP A 128 9.08 -13.54 -13.94
CA ASP A 128 9.27 -14.62 -14.92
C ASP A 128 8.53 -14.29 -16.23
N GLU A 129 7.33 -13.71 -16.14
CA GLU A 129 6.55 -13.23 -17.29
C GLU A 129 7.00 -11.84 -17.80
N GLY A 130 8.08 -11.28 -17.25
CA GLY A 130 8.66 -10.02 -17.71
C GLY A 130 7.72 -8.81 -17.58
N LYS A 131 6.80 -8.82 -16.61
CA LYS A 131 5.93 -7.67 -16.32
C LYS A 131 6.82 -6.54 -15.79
N THR A 132 6.62 -5.32 -16.29
CA THR A 132 7.47 -4.16 -15.92
C THR A 132 6.69 -3.01 -15.28
N LEU A 133 5.37 -3.02 -15.39
CA LEU A 133 4.50 -1.94 -14.91
C LEU A 133 3.24 -2.50 -14.26
N ILE A 134 2.81 -1.86 -13.17
CA ILE A 134 1.57 -2.17 -12.47
C ILE A 134 0.57 -1.03 -12.67
N SER A 135 -0.60 -1.37 -13.19
CA SER A 135 -1.69 -0.42 -13.36
C SER A 135 -2.45 -0.17 -12.06
N LYS A 136 -3.16 0.96 -11.98
CA LYS A 136 -4.01 1.26 -10.82
C LYS A 136 -5.08 0.18 -10.58
N ASP A 137 -5.63 -0.35 -11.66
CA ASP A 137 -6.66 -1.39 -11.62
C ASP A 137 -6.10 -2.69 -11.04
N THR A 138 -4.95 -3.15 -11.56
CA THR A 138 -4.22 -4.31 -11.02
C THR A 138 -3.90 -4.14 -9.54
N TRP A 139 -3.36 -2.98 -9.14
CA TRP A 139 -3.06 -2.68 -7.74
C TRP A 139 -4.30 -2.85 -6.86
N HIS A 140 -5.38 -2.15 -7.20
CA HIS A 140 -6.61 -2.20 -6.42
C HIS A 140 -7.22 -3.62 -6.35
N MET A 141 -7.30 -4.29 -7.49
CA MET A 141 -7.92 -5.61 -7.60
C MET A 141 -7.09 -6.71 -6.92
N LEU A 142 -5.77 -6.57 -6.83
CA LEU A 142 -4.92 -7.54 -6.12
C LEU A 142 -5.27 -7.61 -4.63
N LEU A 143 -5.58 -6.47 -4.00
CA LEU A 143 -6.03 -6.47 -2.61
C LEU A 143 -7.34 -7.26 -2.43
N LEU A 144 -8.31 -7.06 -3.33
CA LEU A 144 -9.57 -7.80 -3.28
C LEU A 144 -9.35 -9.30 -3.54
N PHE A 145 -8.48 -9.63 -4.49
CA PHE A 145 -8.09 -10.99 -4.80
C PHE A 145 -7.50 -11.69 -3.58
N PHE A 146 -6.57 -11.05 -2.87
CA PHE A 146 -5.97 -11.57 -1.64
C PHE A 146 -6.87 -11.50 -0.40
N GLN A 147 -7.98 -10.76 -0.44
CA GLN A 147 -9.04 -10.90 0.58
C GLN A 147 -9.94 -12.10 0.32
N GLN A 148 -10.11 -12.47 -0.95
CA GLN A 148 -10.96 -13.58 -1.37
C GLN A 148 -10.23 -14.93 -1.32
N TYR A 149 -8.95 -14.94 -1.70
CA TYR A 149 -8.13 -16.14 -1.82
C TYR A 149 -6.86 -16.01 -0.98
N LEU A 150 -6.85 -16.64 0.19
CA LEU A 150 -5.78 -16.50 1.18
C LEU A 150 -4.59 -17.45 0.95
N THR A 151 -4.79 -18.50 0.13
CA THR A 151 -3.80 -19.55 -0.15
C THR A 151 -3.80 -19.91 -1.63
N ILE A 152 -2.68 -20.46 -2.12
CA ILE A 152 -2.60 -20.99 -3.49
C ILE A 152 -3.71 -22.02 -3.74
N GLN A 153 -3.96 -22.91 -2.78
CA GLN A 153 -5.02 -23.92 -2.89
C GLN A 153 -6.41 -23.30 -3.05
N SER A 154 -6.71 -22.21 -2.31
CA SER A 154 -8.01 -21.53 -2.44
C SER A 154 -8.23 -20.90 -3.81
N ILE A 155 -7.14 -20.47 -4.47
CA ILE A 155 -7.16 -19.98 -5.84
C ILE A 155 -7.46 -21.13 -6.80
N ILE A 156 -6.69 -22.22 -6.72
CA ILE A 156 -6.85 -23.39 -7.60
C ILE A 156 -8.28 -23.96 -7.54
N ASP A 157 -8.85 -24.05 -6.34
CA ASP A 157 -10.17 -24.67 -6.13
C ASP A 157 -11.35 -23.74 -6.48
N GLY A 158 -11.12 -22.42 -6.50
CA GLY A 158 -12.21 -21.44 -6.42
C GLY A 158 -12.10 -20.23 -7.34
N TYR A 159 -11.04 -20.11 -8.15
CA TYR A 159 -10.93 -19.04 -9.13
C TYR A 159 -11.90 -19.22 -10.30
N ASP A 160 -12.53 -18.13 -10.73
CA ASP A 160 -13.43 -18.08 -11.88
C ASP A 160 -12.84 -17.11 -12.92
N GLU A 161 -12.22 -17.67 -13.96
CA GLU A 161 -11.65 -16.92 -15.10
C GLU A 161 -12.71 -16.14 -15.90
N THR A 162 -14.01 -16.41 -15.70
CA THR A 162 -15.09 -15.67 -16.34
C THR A 162 -15.55 -14.44 -15.55
N ALA A 163 -15.04 -14.28 -14.33
CA ALA A 163 -15.28 -13.10 -13.51
C ALA A 163 -14.51 -11.89 -14.05
N ALA A 164 -14.87 -10.70 -13.59
CA ALA A 164 -14.28 -9.43 -14.06
C ALA A 164 -12.94 -9.11 -13.37
N TRP A 165 -12.05 -10.10 -13.26
CA TRP A 165 -10.69 -9.87 -12.77
C TRP A 165 -9.83 -9.21 -13.86
N PRO A 166 -8.81 -8.43 -13.49
CA PRO A 166 -7.82 -7.97 -14.46
C PRO A 166 -7.12 -9.15 -15.12
N PHE A 167 -6.85 -9.05 -16.42
CA PHE A 167 -6.19 -10.11 -17.19
C PHE A 167 -4.90 -10.66 -16.57
N ILE A 168 -4.12 -9.81 -15.89
CA ILE A 168 -2.90 -10.23 -15.19
C ILE A 168 -3.15 -11.20 -14.02
N ILE A 169 -4.35 -11.18 -13.43
CA ILE A 169 -4.75 -12.15 -12.39
C ILE A 169 -5.12 -13.49 -13.05
N ASP A 170 -5.75 -13.47 -14.23
CA ASP A 170 -6.00 -14.69 -15.02
C ASP A 170 -4.65 -15.34 -15.41
N GLU A 171 -3.70 -14.54 -15.91
CA GLU A 171 -2.34 -15.01 -16.22
C GLU A 171 -1.64 -15.59 -14.99
N PHE A 172 -1.84 -15.00 -13.80
CA PHE A 172 -1.27 -15.52 -12.56
C PHE A 172 -1.92 -16.84 -12.15
N TYR A 173 -3.22 -16.99 -12.33
CA TYR A 173 -3.92 -18.25 -12.10
C TYR A 173 -3.37 -19.36 -13.02
N GLU A 174 -3.22 -19.10 -14.32
CA GLU A 174 -2.60 -20.04 -15.26
C GLU A 174 -1.17 -20.42 -14.81
N TYR A 175 -0.37 -19.43 -14.41
CA TYR A 175 0.99 -19.65 -13.90
C TYR A 175 1.03 -20.60 -12.68
N LEU A 176 0.05 -20.48 -11.76
CA LEU A 176 -0.08 -21.35 -10.58
C LEU A 176 -0.54 -22.78 -10.91
N GLN A 177 -1.18 -23.01 -12.07
CA GLN A 177 -1.55 -24.36 -12.49
C GLN A 177 -0.38 -25.13 -13.09
N ASP A 178 0.55 -24.40 -13.71
CA ASP A 178 1.71 -24.97 -14.40
C ASP A 178 2.90 -25.26 -13.46
N HIS A 179 2.87 -24.77 -12.21
CA HIS A 179 3.96 -24.86 -11.21
C HIS A 179 3.50 -25.45 -9.87
#